data_AF-A0A152A885-F1
#
_entry.id   AF-A0A152A885-F1
#
_cell.length_a   1.000
_cell.length_b   1.000
_cell.length_c   1.000
_cell.angle_alpha   90.00
_cell.angle_beta   90.00
_cell.angle_gamma   90.00
#
_symmetry.space_group_name_H-M   'P 1'
#
loop_
_entity.id
_entity.type
_entity.pdbx_description
1 polymer ?
#
loop_
_entity_poly.entity_id
_entity_poly.type
_entity_poly.pdbx_seq_one_letter_code
_entity_poly.pdbx_strand_id
1 'polypeptide(L)'
;MGPWSKEEIDILIKVTELDKNTAEKLYSFWGGIPRRLYRENTITDLDKAIKECKPDHVFKFVGEVSSPTNQSLSHKILHVIPLDENFEKTFIEFGSNYIAQKITTKFYEEQRQEVINNMNVAIFRHSSLGGNVFEQLAHIELCETNSFQIRPLHTQQSDLVVEIIIDNNSKLTSKIAQNGSFQFNNLSLNQEYTVILPSHNMTTKIQSTPTSSSSRKFQVTGNIRLFSSIFYSKKMNRKYFDTIANLDKGTYWIPKSKNYNAIDSLINNENVSLFFQITVSETHRDNFHQLIKEGSFQHIFLYFVVPEDRYNSFSYENNYQHKNVSQFCLLLSLKKKKKIDSPPMELSV
;
A
#
# COMPACT_ATOMS: atom_id res chain seq x y z
N MET A 1 -22.31 19.78 -5.45
CA MET A 1 -21.80 19.25 -6.72
C MET A 1 -20.42 18.69 -6.47
N GLY A 2 -20.15 17.48 -6.99
CA GLY A 2 -18.82 16.88 -6.93
C GLY A 2 -17.81 17.57 -7.86
N PRO A 3 -16.54 17.17 -7.82
CA PRO A 3 -15.56 17.59 -8.81
C PRO A 3 -15.94 17.10 -10.21
N TRP A 4 -15.50 17.83 -11.24
CA TRP A 4 -15.71 17.41 -12.62
C TRP A 4 -14.82 16.24 -13.01
N SER A 5 -15.37 15.37 -13.85
CA SER A 5 -14.64 14.28 -14.50
C SER A 5 -13.71 14.81 -15.59
N LYS A 6 -12.83 13.95 -16.10
CA LYS A 6 -11.97 14.32 -17.24
C LYS A 6 -12.80 14.58 -18.50
N GLU A 7 -13.86 13.81 -18.70
CA GLU A 7 -14.77 13.93 -19.84
C GLU A 7 -15.48 15.29 -19.82
N GLU A 8 -15.92 15.74 -18.64
CA GLU A 8 -16.52 17.07 -18.47
C GLU A 8 -15.52 18.19 -18.80
N ILE A 9 -14.24 18.00 -18.43
CA ILE A 9 -13.18 18.97 -18.75
C ILE A 9 -12.81 18.94 -20.23
N ASP A 10 -12.82 17.78 -20.88
CA ASP A 10 -12.58 17.67 -22.31
C ASP A 10 -13.67 18.38 -23.13
N ILE A 11 -14.92 18.32 -22.68
CA ILE A 11 -16.02 19.10 -23.25
C ILE A 11 -15.74 20.60 -23.04
N LEU A 12 -15.32 20.97 -21.84
CA LEU A 12 -15.01 22.35 -21.49
C LEU A 12 -13.93 22.98 -22.37
N ILE A 13 -12.84 22.26 -22.58
CA ILE A 13 -11.70 22.68 -23.41
C ILE A 13 -12.19 22.96 -24.84
N LYS A 14 -13.09 22.13 -25.37
CA LYS A 14 -13.67 22.31 -26.71
C LYS A 14 -14.57 23.55 -26.81
N VAL A 15 -15.23 23.94 -25.72
CA VAL A 15 -16.23 25.03 -25.71
C VAL A 15 -15.65 26.38 -25.33
N THR A 16 -14.57 26.42 -24.53
CA THR A 16 -14.10 27.67 -23.90
C THR A 16 -12.74 28.17 -24.38
N GLU A 17 -12.18 27.57 -25.45
CA GLU A 17 -10.82 27.87 -25.97
C GLU A 17 -9.72 27.82 -24.90
N LEU A 18 -9.97 27.13 -23.78
CA LEU A 18 -8.99 26.96 -22.72
C LEU A 18 -7.82 26.12 -23.27
N ASP A 19 -6.59 26.57 -23.04
CA ASP A 19 -5.42 25.79 -23.41
C ASP A 19 -5.46 24.41 -22.73
N LYS A 20 -5.48 23.35 -23.55
CA LYS A 20 -5.61 21.97 -23.11
C LYS A 20 -4.53 21.59 -22.09
N ASN A 21 -3.29 22.00 -22.34
CA ASN A 21 -2.17 21.69 -21.45
C ASN A 21 -2.35 22.34 -20.07
N THR A 22 -2.82 23.58 -20.05
CA THR A 22 -3.14 24.31 -18.81
C THR A 22 -4.28 23.65 -18.06
N ALA A 23 -5.36 23.26 -18.74
CA ALA A 23 -6.50 22.56 -18.15
C ALA A 23 -6.09 21.21 -17.53
N GLU A 24 -5.35 20.38 -18.27
CA GLU A 24 -4.85 19.10 -17.80
C GLU A 24 -3.89 19.27 -16.61
N LYS A 25 -3.02 20.27 -16.66
CA LYS A 25 -2.13 20.61 -15.55
C LYS A 25 -2.94 20.97 -14.31
N LEU A 26 -3.88 21.92 -14.41
CA LEU A 26 -4.70 22.34 -13.27
C LEU A 26 -5.57 21.20 -12.73
N TYR A 27 -6.07 20.33 -13.61
CA TYR A 27 -6.76 19.11 -13.19
C TYR A 27 -5.87 18.18 -12.39
N SER A 28 -4.60 17.98 -12.80
CA SER A 28 -3.67 17.13 -12.05
C SER A 28 -3.38 17.65 -10.63
N PHE A 29 -3.47 18.97 -10.41
CA PHE A 29 -3.28 19.60 -9.11
C PHE A 29 -4.56 19.62 -8.27
N TRP A 30 -5.67 20.08 -8.84
CA TRP A 30 -6.91 20.34 -8.13
C TRP A 30 -7.92 19.20 -8.19
N GLY A 31 -7.79 18.27 -9.14
CA GLY A 31 -8.70 17.16 -9.40
C GLY A 31 -10.14 17.55 -9.72
N GLY A 32 -10.32 18.55 -10.57
CA GLY A 32 -11.62 18.81 -11.18
C GLY A 32 -12.48 19.86 -10.49
N ILE A 33 -11.93 20.70 -9.60
CA ILE A 33 -12.69 21.85 -9.07
C ILE A 33 -12.92 22.87 -10.21
N PRO A 34 -14.16 23.04 -10.72
CA PRO A 34 -14.37 23.76 -11.99
C PRO A 34 -13.94 25.23 -11.91
N ARG A 35 -14.28 25.89 -10.80
CA ARG A 35 -13.92 27.31 -10.56
C ARG A 35 -12.41 27.56 -10.51
N ARG A 36 -11.59 26.51 -10.32
CA ARG A 36 -10.12 26.60 -10.25
C ARG A 36 -9.45 26.39 -11.61
N LEU A 37 -10.16 25.81 -12.58
CA LEU A 37 -9.64 25.56 -13.93
C LEU A 37 -9.57 26.84 -14.80
N TYR A 38 -10.24 27.92 -14.37
CA TYR A 38 -10.39 29.17 -15.13
C TYR A 38 -9.68 30.39 -14.56
N ARG A 39 -9.07 30.26 -13.38
CA ARG A 39 -8.50 31.42 -12.68
C ARG A 39 -6.98 31.36 -12.71
N GLU A 40 -6.37 32.52 -12.90
CA GLU A 40 -4.93 32.70 -12.71
C GLU A 40 -4.54 32.48 -11.25
N ASN A 41 -3.28 32.07 -11.01
CA ASN A 41 -2.67 31.93 -9.69
C ASN A 41 -3.35 30.95 -8.71
N THR A 42 -4.19 30.03 -9.19
CA THR A 42 -4.85 29.05 -8.32
C THR A 42 -3.86 28.08 -7.69
N ILE A 43 -2.73 27.77 -8.32
CA ILE A 43 -1.72 26.87 -7.72
C ILE A 43 -1.19 27.46 -6.40
N THR A 44 -0.94 28.78 -6.34
CA THR A 44 -0.52 29.46 -5.10
C THR A 44 -1.58 29.35 -4.00
N ASP A 45 -2.86 29.45 -4.36
CA ASP A 45 -3.97 29.24 -3.42
C ASP A 45 -4.01 27.80 -2.89
N LEU A 46 -3.69 26.81 -3.74
CA LEU A 46 -3.60 25.41 -3.34
C LEU A 46 -2.43 25.19 -2.39
N ASP A 47 -1.25 25.72 -2.72
CA ASP A 47 -0.06 25.59 -1.87
C ASP A 47 -0.28 26.23 -0.50
N LYS A 48 -0.98 27.38 -0.44
CA LYS A 48 -1.40 28.00 0.82
C LYS A 48 -2.35 27.07 1.60
N ALA A 49 -3.34 26.48 0.94
CA ALA A 49 -4.27 25.54 1.58
C ALA A 49 -3.54 24.29 2.12
N ILE A 50 -2.60 23.74 1.36
CA ILE A 50 -1.75 22.61 1.78
C ILE A 50 -0.94 22.98 3.02
N LYS A 51 -0.33 24.17 3.03
CA LYS A 51 0.49 24.66 4.15
C LYS A 51 -0.32 24.84 5.43
N GLU A 52 -1.52 25.41 5.32
CA GLU A 52 -2.41 25.67 6.46
C GLU A 52 -3.13 24.41 6.95
N CYS A 53 -3.09 23.31 6.18
CA CYS A 53 -3.76 22.06 6.53
C CYS A 53 -3.08 21.40 7.74
N LYS A 54 -3.92 20.85 8.62
CA LYS A 54 -3.56 20.13 9.85
C LYS A 54 -4.17 18.73 9.81
N PRO A 55 -3.57 17.74 10.49
CA PRO A 55 -4.10 16.37 10.54
C PRO A 55 -5.59 16.29 10.88
N ASP A 56 -6.06 17.08 11.85
CA ASP A 56 -7.47 17.18 12.23
C ASP A 56 -8.42 17.50 11.07
N HIS A 57 -7.99 18.26 10.06
CA HIS A 57 -8.83 18.58 8.90
C HIS A 57 -9.07 17.36 7.99
N VAL A 58 -8.22 16.33 8.10
CA VAL A 58 -8.25 15.13 7.25
C VAL A 58 -8.73 13.92 8.03
N PHE A 59 -8.12 13.64 9.19
CA PHE A 59 -8.37 12.40 9.92
C PHE A 59 -9.67 12.39 10.73
N LYS A 60 -10.13 13.55 11.22
CA LYS A 60 -11.43 13.65 11.92
C LYS A 60 -12.63 13.72 10.98
N PHE A 61 -12.39 13.81 9.68
CA PHE A 61 -13.44 13.90 8.67
C PHE A 61 -14.11 12.53 8.39
N VAL A 62 -13.50 11.42 8.83
CA VAL A 62 -14.06 10.08 8.68
C VAL A 62 -14.98 9.76 9.86
N GLY A 63 -16.29 9.89 9.63
CA GLY A 63 -17.34 9.51 10.59
C GLY A 63 -18.20 10.67 11.12
N GLU A 64 -17.77 11.92 10.93
CA GLU A 64 -18.55 13.10 11.31
C GLU A 64 -19.11 13.79 10.06
N VAL A 65 -20.41 13.60 9.82
CA VAL A 65 -21.16 14.59 9.04
C VAL A 65 -21.19 15.86 9.88
N SER A 66 -20.50 16.89 9.38
CA SER A 66 -20.58 18.30 9.80
C SER A 66 -20.11 18.67 11.22
N SER A 67 -18.89 19.21 11.30
CA SER A 67 -18.61 20.35 12.18
C SER A 67 -18.24 21.58 11.32
N PRO A 68 -18.93 22.73 11.46
CA PRO A 68 -18.87 23.86 10.53
C PRO A 68 -17.58 24.69 10.61
N THR A 69 -16.66 24.40 11.53
CA THR A 69 -15.58 25.33 11.87
C THR A 69 -14.35 25.29 10.96
N ASN A 70 -14.26 24.37 9.97
CA ASN A 70 -13.13 24.32 9.02
C ASN A 70 -13.52 23.93 7.57
N GLN A 71 -14.79 24.13 7.18
CA GLN A 71 -15.30 23.73 5.86
C GLN A 71 -14.55 24.37 4.68
N SER A 72 -13.95 25.56 4.83
CA SER A 72 -13.33 26.29 3.71
C SER A 72 -11.96 25.75 3.27
N LEU A 73 -11.22 25.11 4.17
CA LEU A 73 -9.91 24.51 3.84
C LEU A 73 -10.10 23.07 3.36
N SER A 74 -11.04 22.35 3.98
CA SER A 74 -11.33 20.96 3.65
C SER A 74 -11.78 20.79 2.20
N HIS A 75 -12.71 21.60 1.67
CA HIS A 75 -13.19 21.42 0.28
C HIS A 75 -12.15 21.68 -0.83
N LYS A 76 -11.00 22.29 -0.50
CA LYS A 76 -9.88 22.47 -1.44
C LYS A 76 -8.95 21.27 -1.47
N ILE A 77 -8.94 20.49 -0.39
CA ILE A 77 -8.01 19.39 -0.13
C ILE A 77 -8.71 18.04 -0.28
N LEU A 78 -9.96 17.97 0.17
CA LEU A 78 -10.82 16.80 0.18
C LEU A 78 -12.03 17.06 -0.72
N HIS A 79 -12.35 16.06 -1.54
CA HIS A 79 -13.52 16.07 -2.40
C HIS A 79 -14.57 15.10 -1.86
N VAL A 80 -15.83 15.51 -1.96
CA VAL A 80 -16.98 14.65 -1.70
C VAL A 80 -17.46 14.11 -3.04
N ILE A 81 -17.36 12.80 -3.22
CA ILE A 81 -17.71 12.11 -4.45
C ILE A 81 -19.04 11.37 -4.24
N PRO A 82 -20.07 11.65 -5.07
CA PRO A 82 -21.30 10.89 -5.03
C PRO A 82 -21.11 9.46 -5.54
N LEU A 83 -21.74 8.50 -4.88
CA LEU A 83 -21.78 7.10 -5.28
C LEU A 83 -23.05 6.75 -6.07
N ASP A 84 -24.04 7.62 -6.03
CA ASP A 84 -25.32 7.47 -6.72
C ASP A 84 -25.80 8.82 -7.27
N GLU A 85 -26.69 8.75 -8.26
CA GLU A 85 -27.24 9.93 -8.95
C GLU A 85 -28.11 10.81 -8.04
N ASN A 86 -28.62 10.25 -6.93
CA ASN A 86 -29.44 10.96 -5.95
C ASN A 86 -28.60 11.62 -4.85
N PHE A 87 -27.28 11.46 -4.87
CA PHE A 87 -26.33 11.97 -3.88
C PHE A 87 -26.60 11.47 -2.45
N GLU A 88 -27.29 10.35 -2.28
CA GLU A 88 -27.64 9.81 -0.96
C GLU A 88 -26.42 9.17 -0.28
N LYS A 89 -25.52 8.61 -1.08
CA LYS A 89 -24.26 8.03 -0.64
C LYS A 89 -23.11 8.81 -1.24
N THR A 90 -22.15 9.15 -0.38
CA THR A 90 -20.92 9.81 -0.78
C THR A 90 -19.74 9.16 -0.11
N PHE A 91 -18.57 9.29 -0.72
CA PHE A 91 -17.31 9.05 -0.05
C PHE A 91 -16.41 10.26 -0.19
N ILE A 92 -15.35 10.28 0.62
CA ILE A 92 -14.40 11.37 0.66
C ILE A 92 -13.02 10.85 0.25
N GLU A 93 -12.36 11.60 -0.61
CA GLU A 93 -10.99 11.36 -1.06
C GLU A 93 -10.21 12.67 -1.12
N PHE A 94 -8.89 12.58 -1.26
CA PHE A 94 -8.11 13.77 -1.61
C PHE A 94 -8.50 14.27 -2.99
N GLY A 95 -8.46 15.59 -3.17
CA GLY A 95 -8.82 16.18 -4.45
C GLY A 95 -7.95 15.68 -5.59
N SER A 96 -6.67 15.39 -5.34
CA SER A 96 -5.77 14.81 -6.34
C SER A 96 -4.65 14.01 -5.68
N ASN A 97 -3.95 13.19 -6.47
CA ASN A 97 -2.73 12.51 -6.03
C ASN A 97 -1.64 13.50 -5.58
N TYR A 98 -1.56 14.68 -6.22
CA TYR A 98 -0.64 15.74 -5.79
C TYR A 98 -0.96 16.20 -4.37
N ILE A 99 -2.23 16.47 -4.08
CA ILE A 99 -2.68 16.88 -2.75
C ILE A 99 -2.41 15.78 -1.73
N ALA A 100 -2.80 14.55 -2.04
CA ALA A 100 -2.57 13.37 -1.19
C ALA A 100 -1.10 13.24 -0.80
N GLN A 101 -0.20 13.33 -1.80
CA GLN A 101 1.24 13.26 -1.59
C GLN A 101 1.74 14.38 -0.68
N LYS A 102 1.42 15.64 -1.01
CA LYS A 102 1.94 16.81 -0.29
C LYS A 102 1.47 16.83 1.16
N ILE A 103 0.19 16.58 1.39
CA ILE A 103 -0.41 16.54 2.73
C ILE A 103 0.15 15.37 3.54
N THR A 104 0.15 14.17 2.98
CA THR A 104 0.63 12.99 3.71
C THR A 104 2.11 13.11 4.05
N THR A 105 2.94 13.59 3.11
CA THR A 105 4.37 13.82 3.37
C THR A 105 4.55 14.84 4.50
N LYS A 106 3.88 15.99 4.43
CA LYS A 106 3.92 17.03 5.47
C LYS A 106 3.52 16.47 6.84
N PHE A 107 2.39 15.77 6.92
CA PHE A 107 1.91 15.24 8.20
C PHE A 107 2.81 14.13 8.72
N TYR A 108 3.37 13.31 7.84
CA TYR A 108 4.27 12.24 8.25
C TYR A 108 5.61 12.76 8.77
N GLU A 109 6.12 13.86 8.21
CA GLU A 109 7.33 14.53 8.66
C GLU A 109 7.12 15.31 9.97
N GLU A 110 6.04 16.09 10.06
CA GLU A 110 5.76 16.97 11.22
C GLU A 110 5.11 16.24 12.39
N GLN A 111 4.19 15.31 12.12
CA GLN A 111 3.20 14.76 13.06
C GLN A 111 3.06 13.24 12.91
N ARG A 112 4.17 12.54 12.65
CA ARG A 112 4.24 11.10 12.35
C ARG A 112 3.35 10.23 13.25
N GLN A 113 3.39 10.47 14.56
CA GLN A 113 2.71 9.61 15.53
C GLN A 113 1.18 9.71 15.41
N GLU A 114 0.68 10.89 15.07
CA GLU A 114 -0.75 11.11 14.84
C GLU A 114 -1.22 10.41 13.56
N VAL A 115 -0.44 10.51 12.48
CA VAL A 115 -0.71 9.75 11.24
C VAL A 115 -0.79 8.25 11.53
N ILE A 116 0.18 7.70 12.26
CA ILE A 116 0.20 6.27 12.62
C ILE A 116 -1.00 5.89 13.48
N ASN A 117 -1.36 6.72 14.46
CA ASN A 117 -2.52 6.44 15.32
C ASN A 117 -3.82 6.37 14.51
N ASN A 118 -4.03 7.32 13.59
CA ASN A 118 -5.20 7.33 12.71
C ASN A 118 -5.18 6.15 11.73
N MET A 119 -4.02 5.83 11.14
CA MET A 119 -3.86 4.67 10.27
C MET A 119 -4.10 3.34 10.99
N ASN A 120 -3.98 3.28 12.31
CA ASN A 120 -4.28 2.09 13.10
C ASN A 120 -5.78 1.85 13.33
N VAL A 121 -6.62 2.86 13.08
CA VAL A 121 -8.07 2.73 13.15
C VAL A 121 -8.55 2.03 11.87
N ALA A 122 -9.06 0.79 12.00
CA ALA A 122 -9.47 -0.03 10.86
C ALA A 122 -10.50 0.66 9.95
N ILE A 123 -11.52 1.31 10.53
CA ILE A 123 -12.55 2.05 9.79
C ILE A 123 -11.92 3.15 8.92
N PHE A 124 -10.95 3.90 9.46
CA PHE A 124 -10.23 4.90 8.70
C PHE A 124 -9.37 4.25 7.61
N ARG A 125 -8.52 3.29 7.97
CA ARG A 125 -7.60 2.61 7.05
C ARG A 125 -8.28 1.98 5.83
N HIS A 126 -9.47 1.40 6.01
CA HIS A 126 -10.23 0.79 4.92
C HIS A 126 -11.20 1.75 4.23
N SER A 127 -11.26 3.02 4.63
CA SER A 127 -11.96 4.07 3.88
C SER A 127 -11.17 4.47 2.63
N SER A 128 -11.81 5.13 1.66
CA SER A 128 -11.13 5.66 0.46
C SER A 128 -9.95 6.57 0.83
N LEU A 129 -10.19 7.53 1.73
CA LEU A 129 -9.17 8.45 2.23
C LEU A 129 -8.02 7.72 2.95
N GLY A 130 -8.32 6.74 3.80
CA GLY A 130 -7.29 5.95 4.47
C GLY A 130 -6.48 5.08 3.51
N GLY A 131 -7.11 4.56 2.46
CA GLY A 131 -6.41 3.90 1.36
C GLY A 131 -5.42 4.83 0.66
N ASN A 132 -5.83 6.06 0.33
CA ASN A 132 -4.91 7.04 -0.27
C ASN A 132 -3.75 7.40 0.67
N VAL A 133 -4.02 7.62 1.97
CA VAL A 133 -2.95 7.91 2.94
C VAL A 133 -2.00 6.71 3.05
N PHE A 134 -2.52 5.49 3.13
CA PHE A 134 -1.70 4.27 3.19
C PHE A 134 -0.79 4.12 1.96
N GLU A 135 -1.33 4.36 0.76
CA GLU A 135 -0.57 4.37 -0.49
C GLU A 135 0.59 5.37 -0.45
N GLN A 136 0.32 6.61 -0.04
CA GLN A 136 1.36 7.64 0.08
C GLN A 136 2.43 7.28 1.12
N LEU A 137 2.05 6.67 2.24
CA LEU A 137 2.98 6.17 3.24
C LEU A 137 3.84 5.02 2.71
N ALA A 138 3.26 4.11 1.93
CA ALA A 138 4.00 3.03 1.28
C ALA A 138 5.07 3.57 0.33
N HIS A 139 4.73 4.57 -0.51
CA HIS A 139 5.71 5.21 -1.38
C HIS A 139 6.85 5.87 -0.60
N ILE A 140 6.56 6.52 0.53
CA ILE A 140 7.59 7.11 1.39
C ILE A 140 8.51 6.02 1.95
N GLU A 141 7.95 4.99 2.57
CA GLU A 141 8.74 3.94 3.24
C GLU A 141 9.56 3.10 2.26
N LEU A 142 9.03 2.81 1.06
CA LEU A 142 9.73 2.06 0.00
C LEU A 142 10.87 2.85 -0.65
N CYS A 143 10.84 4.19 -0.56
CA CYS A 143 11.91 5.06 -1.05
C CYS A 143 12.97 5.39 0.01
N GLU A 144 12.82 4.91 1.24
CA GLU A 144 13.80 5.05 2.30
C GLU A 144 14.55 3.75 2.53
N THR A 145 15.62 3.78 3.33
CA THR A 145 16.35 2.56 3.69
C THR A 145 15.61 1.82 4.80
N ASN A 146 14.85 0.79 4.43
CA ASN A 146 13.98 0.03 5.31
C ASN A 146 14.05 -1.48 5.01
N SER A 147 13.48 -2.26 5.91
CA SER A 147 13.33 -3.71 5.77
C SER A 147 11.87 -4.11 5.96
N PHE A 148 11.35 -4.91 5.04
CA PHE A 148 9.95 -5.36 5.05
C PHE A 148 9.87 -6.87 5.10
N GLN A 149 8.89 -7.38 5.84
CA GLN A 149 8.58 -8.80 5.81
C GLN A 149 7.85 -9.10 4.52
N ILE A 150 8.31 -10.11 3.79
CA ILE A 150 7.63 -10.62 2.61
C ILE A 150 7.33 -12.11 2.71
N ARG A 151 6.29 -12.53 2.01
CA ARG A 151 5.84 -13.91 1.89
C ARG A 151 5.45 -14.19 0.43
N PRO A 152 5.90 -15.31 -0.17
CA PRO A 152 5.47 -15.68 -1.51
C PRO A 152 3.97 -16.02 -1.56
N LEU A 153 3.36 -15.78 -2.73
CA LEU A 153 1.99 -16.13 -3.06
C LEU A 153 1.99 -17.19 -4.16
N HIS A 154 1.07 -18.15 -4.08
CA HIS A 154 1.03 -19.30 -5.01
C HIS A 154 -0.34 -19.45 -5.68
N THR A 155 -0.35 -19.78 -6.97
CA THR A 155 -1.55 -19.96 -7.82
C THR A 155 -2.58 -20.91 -7.21
N GLN A 156 -2.12 -21.99 -6.59
CA GLN A 156 -2.94 -22.99 -5.91
C GLN A 156 -2.20 -23.48 -4.67
N GLN A 157 -2.84 -24.37 -3.90
CA GLN A 157 -2.13 -25.13 -2.89
C GLN A 157 -0.96 -25.85 -3.57
N SER A 158 0.25 -25.38 -3.30
CA SER A 158 1.43 -25.71 -4.05
C SER A 158 1.80 -27.18 -3.85
N ASP A 159 2.27 -27.85 -4.90
CA ASP A 159 2.89 -29.18 -4.77
C ASP A 159 4.24 -29.14 -4.04
N LEU A 160 4.77 -27.94 -3.76
CA LEU A 160 5.84 -27.80 -2.78
C LEU A 160 5.30 -28.25 -1.42
N VAL A 161 6.00 -29.24 -0.89
CA VAL A 161 5.68 -29.89 0.36
C VAL A 161 6.66 -29.38 1.40
N VAL A 162 6.14 -28.85 2.50
CA VAL A 162 6.94 -28.71 3.72
C VAL A 162 6.93 -30.06 4.40
N GLU A 163 8.11 -30.49 4.84
CA GLU A 163 8.27 -31.78 5.51
C GLU A 163 8.69 -31.54 6.95
N ILE A 164 8.14 -32.32 7.87
CA ILE A 164 8.63 -32.39 9.24
C ILE A 164 9.18 -33.79 9.47
N ILE A 165 10.44 -33.86 9.89
CA ILE A 165 11.08 -35.05 10.42
C ILE A 165 10.86 -35.04 11.92
N ILE A 166 10.17 -36.07 12.40
CA ILE A 166 9.79 -36.28 13.80
C ILE A 166 10.89 -37.09 14.51
N ASP A 167 11.44 -38.07 13.80
CA ASP A 167 12.61 -38.90 14.10
C ASP A 167 13.21 -39.35 12.75
N ASN A 168 14.43 -39.92 12.71
CA ASN A 168 15.11 -40.36 11.46
C ASN A 168 14.29 -41.28 10.53
N ASN A 169 13.10 -41.75 10.94
CA ASN A 169 12.23 -42.66 10.20
C ASN A 169 10.80 -42.13 9.94
N SER A 170 10.40 -40.97 10.47
CA SER A 170 9.01 -40.49 10.41
C SER A 170 8.92 -39.09 9.81
N LYS A 171 8.19 -38.99 8.70
CA LYS A 171 8.03 -37.79 7.88
C LYS A 171 6.56 -37.44 7.75
N LEU A 172 6.19 -36.23 8.16
CA LEU A 172 4.92 -35.61 7.82
C LEU A 172 5.11 -34.61 6.70
N THR A 173 4.10 -34.48 5.85
CA THR A 173 4.10 -33.57 4.71
C THR A 173 2.89 -32.65 4.75
N SER A 174 3.08 -31.37 4.43
CA SER A 174 2.00 -30.39 4.30
C SER A 174 2.20 -29.56 3.06
N LYS A 175 1.15 -29.43 2.25
CA LYS A 175 1.19 -28.57 1.07
C LYS A 175 1.02 -27.10 1.46
N ILE A 176 1.74 -26.21 0.76
CA ILE A 176 1.68 -24.77 1.00
C ILE A 176 0.39 -24.19 0.41
N ALA A 177 -0.43 -23.48 1.18
CA ALA A 177 -1.63 -22.79 0.72
C ALA A 177 -1.30 -21.58 -0.18
N GLN A 178 -2.31 -21.02 -0.85
CA GLN A 178 -2.14 -19.86 -1.74
C GLN A 178 -1.56 -18.64 -1.04
N ASN A 179 -1.87 -18.48 0.26
CA ASN A 179 -1.28 -17.47 1.12
C ASN A 179 0.09 -17.89 1.68
N GLY A 180 0.84 -18.79 1.04
CA GLY A 180 2.18 -19.18 1.46
C GLY A 180 2.28 -19.86 2.84
N SER A 181 1.15 -20.16 3.50
CA SER A 181 1.12 -20.82 4.80
C SER A 181 1.01 -22.33 4.68
N PHE A 182 1.40 -23.07 5.71
CA PHE A 182 1.22 -24.51 5.81
C PHE A 182 0.88 -24.86 7.25
N GLN A 183 0.35 -26.05 7.47
CA GLN A 183 -0.11 -26.46 8.79
C GLN A 183 0.16 -27.95 9.00
N PHE A 184 0.66 -28.27 10.19
CA PHE A 184 0.77 -29.64 10.69
C PHE A 184 -0.13 -29.77 11.90
N ASN A 185 -0.98 -30.79 11.87
CA ASN A 185 -1.93 -31.06 12.94
C ASN A 185 -1.44 -32.25 13.77
N ASN A 186 -1.85 -32.29 15.04
CA ASN A 186 -1.61 -33.41 15.94
C ASN A 186 -0.13 -33.73 16.19
N LEU A 187 0.72 -32.70 16.27
CA LEU A 187 2.10 -32.86 16.72
C LEU A 187 2.15 -33.21 18.21
N SER A 188 3.00 -34.17 18.56
CA SER A 188 3.27 -34.58 19.94
C SER A 188 3.95 -33.45 20.72
N LEU A 189 3.63 -33.37 22.01
CA LEU A 189 4.27 -32.43 22.90
C LEU A 189 5.68 -32.87 23.28
N ASN A 190 6.55 -31.89 23.52
CA ASN A 190 7.94 -32.09 23.98
C ASN A 190 8.79 -32.93 23.02
N GLN A 191 8.44 -32.97 21.74
CA GLN A 191 9.21 -33.62 20.70
C GLN A 191 9.90 -32.57 19.83
N GLU A 192 11.16 -32.82 19.46
CA GLU A 192 11.87 -31.97 18.51
C GLU A 192 11.46 -32.33 17.08
N TYR A 193 11.32 -31.31 16.24
CA TYR A 193 10.87 -31.44 14.87
C TYR A 193 11.85 -30.72 13.96
N THR A 194 12.40 -31.41 12.96
CA THR A 194 13.19 -30.78 11.91
C THR A 194 12.29 -30.46 10.73
N VAL A 195 12.12 -29.16 10.44
CA VAL A 195 11.31 -28.71 9.31
C VAL A 195 12.20 -28.59 8.07
N ILE A 196 11.94 -29.39 7.04
CA ILE A 196 12.56 -29.26 5.72
C ILE A 196 11.67 -28.37 4.86
N LEU A 197 12.25 -27.30 4.37
CA LEU A 197 11.62 -26.39 3.43
C LEU A 197 12.06 -26.71 2.00
N PRO A 198 11.16 -26.58 1.02
CA PRO A 198 11.54 -26.62 -0.39
C PRO A 198 12.51 -25.47 -0.66
N SER A 199 13.67 -25.79 -1.23
CA SER A 199 14.84 -24.90 -1.28
C SER A 199 14.69 -23.63 -2.14
N HIS A 200 15.54 -22.66 -1.78
CA HIS A 200 15.76 -21.29 -2.30
C HIS A 200 14.83 -20.19 -1.72
N ASN A 201 15.43 -19.33 -0.90
CA ASN A 201 14.89 -18.05 -0.38
C ASN A 201 13.84 -18.13 0.73
N MET A 202 14.06 -18.98 1.74
CA MET A 202 13.23 -18.98 2.95
C MET A 202 14.08 -18.83 4.21
N THR A 203 13.90 -17.72 4.93
CA THR A 203 14.39 -17.51 6.31
C THR A 203 13.22 -17.71 7.27
N THR A 204 13.40 -18.50 8.33
CA THR A 204 12.32 -18.87 9.27
C THR A 204 12.33 -18.03 10.55
N LYS A 205 11.16 -17.57 10.98
CA LYS A 205 10.84 -17.32 12.39
C LYS A 205 9.60 -18.11 12.78
N ILE A 206 9.71 -18.95 13.81
CA ILE A 206 8.64 -19.80 14.32
C ILE A 206 7.88 -19.01 15.41
N GLN A 207 6.56 -18.86 15.28
CA GLN A 207 5.70 -18.37 16.37
C GLN A 207 4.68 -19.46 16.73
N SER A 208 4.58 -19.77 18.02
CA SER A 208 3.54 -20.62 18.59
C SER A 208 2.49 -19.73 19.27
N THR A 209 1.21 -19.94 18.96
CA THR A 209 0.09 -19.33 19.69
C THR A 209 -0.55 -20.37 20.60
N PRO A 210 -0.52 -20.21 21.93
CA PRO A 210 -1.27 -21.07 22.84
C PRO A 210 -2.76 -20.69 22.80
N THR A 211 -3.63 -21.65 22.51
CA THR A 211 -5.09 -21.46 22.64
C THR A 211 -5.59 -21.91 24.01
N SER A 212 -6.02 -20.94 24.81
CA SER A 212 -6.87 -20.91 26.02
C SER A 212 -6.84 -22.07 27.04
N SER A 213 -6.75 -21.62 28.30
CA SER A 213 -6.76 -22.30 29.59
C SER A 213 -7.97 -23.19 29.91
N SER A 214 -7.74 -24.47 30.17
CA SER A 214 -8.32 -25.27 31.28
C SER A 214 -8.15 -26.79 31.13
N SER A 215 -7.51 -27.29 30.07
CA SER A 215 -7.04 -28.67 30.00
C SER A 215 -5.53 -28.70 29.86
N ARG A 216 -4.84 -29.63 30.55
CA ARG A 216 -3.41 -29.94 30.35
C ARG A 216 -3.20 -30.65 29.00
N LYS A 217 -3.64 -30.00 27.93
CA LYS A 217 -3.32 -30.30 26.55
C LYS A 217 -2.72 -29.01 26.01
N PHE A 218 -1.39 -28.95 25.99
CA PHE A 218 -0.76 -28.03 25.06
C PHE A 218 -1.02 -28.61 23.67
N GLN A 219 -2.09 -28.18 23.03
CA GLN A 219 -2.25 -28.46 21.63
C GLN A 219 -1.22 -27.57 20.95
N VAL A 220 -0.13 -28.12 20.41
CA VAL A 220 0.63 -27.42 19.37
C VAL A 220 -0.22 -27.52 18.09
N THR A 221 -1.41 -26.92 18.12
CA THR A 221 -2.13 -26.47 16.92
C THR A 221 -1.45 -25.19 16.47
N GLY A 222 -0.21 -25.34 15.99
CA GLY A 222 0.56 -24.26 15.42
C GLY A 222 0.27 -24.21 13.92
N ASN A 223 -0.33 -23.12 13.45
CA ASN A 223 -0.08 -22.73 12.06
C ASN A 223 1.41 -22.41 11.98
N ILE A 224 2.24 -23.33 11.49
CA ILE A 224 3.63 -23.02 11.16
C ILE A 224 3.58 -22.20 9.87
N ARG A 225 3.54 -20.88 10.01
CA ARG A 225 3.49 -19.97 8.87
C ARG A 225 4.91 -19.60 8.48
N LEU A 226 5.22 -19.75 7.20
CA LEU A 226 6.44 -19.24 6.59
C LEU A 226 6.41 -17.69 6.66
N PHE A 227 7.16 -17.13 7.60
CA PHE A 227 7.71 -15.77 7.55
C PHE A 227 9.23 -15.95 7.60
N SER A 228 10.08 -15.23 6.87
CA SER A 228 9.94 -14.14 5.91
C SER A 228 11.27 -14.06 5.17
N SER A 229 11.28 -14.02 3.84
CA SER A 229 12.37 -13.30 3.18
C SER A 229 12.24 -11.83 3.58
N ILE A 230 13.36 -11.11 3.67
CA ILE A 230 13.34 -9.68 3.96
C ILE A 230 13.52 -8.94 2.65
N PHE A 231 12.58 -8.06 2.31
CA PHE A 231 12.79 -7.09 1.26
C PHE A 231 13.49 -5.87 1.85
N TYR A 232 14.67 -5.53 1.32
CA TYR A 232 15.41 -4.34 1.71
C TYR A 232 15.22 -3.25 0.66
N SER A 233 14.60 -2.15 1.04
CA SER A 233 14.55 -0.96 0.20
C SER A 233 15.83 -0.14 0.36
N LYS A 234 16.12 0.66 -0.66
CA LYS A 234 17.22 1.62 -0.67
C LYS A 234 16.65 3.01 -0.75
N LYS A 235 17.42 4.00 -0.28
CA LYS A 235 17.06 5.39 -0.49
C LYS A 235 17.00 5.72 -1.98
N MET A 236 15.86 6.20 -2.46
CA MET A 236 15.60 6.45 -3.88
C MET A 236 14.78 7.73 -4.06
N ASN A 237 14.98 8.40 -5.20
CA ASN A 237 14.14 9.52 -5.59
C ASN A 237 12.86 9.01 -6.26
N ARG A 238 11.73 9.64 -5.91
CA ARG A 238 10.45 9.41 -6.57
C ARG A 238 10.41 10.17 -7.89
N LYS A 239 10.14 9.48 -8.99
CA LYS A 239 9.80 10.08 -10.28
C LYS A 239 8.44 9.60 -10.76
N TYR A 240 7.87 10.36 -11.68
CA TYR A 240 6.56 10.07 -12.25
C TYR A 240 6.65 9.83 -13.74
N PHE A 241 5.89 8.86 -14.24
CA PHE A 241 5.87 8.53 -15.67
C PHE A 241 4.46 8.54 -16.25
N ASP A 242 4.39 8.90 -17.54
CA ASP A 242 3.17 8.83 -18.35
C ASP A 242 3.12 7.57 -19.21
N THR A 243 4.30 7.03 -19.57
CA THR A 243 4.49 5.82 -20.36
C THR A 243 5.58 4.95 -19.74
N ILE A 244 5.44 3.63 -19.81
CA ILE A 244 6.49 2.70 -19.33
C ILE A 244 7.69 2.58 -20.29
N ALA A 245 7.64 3.18 -21.47
CA ALA A 245 8.77 3.26 -22.37
C ALA A 245 9.87 4.15 -21.75
N ASN A 246 11.11 3.65 -21.76
CA ASN A 246 12.32 4.39 -21.35
C ASN A 246 12.39 4.78 -19.85
N LEU A 247 11.98 3.90 -18.95
CA LEU A 247 12.17 4.13 -17.51
C LEU A 247 13.63 3.92 -17.09
N ASP A 248 14.21 4.94 -16.46
CA ASP A 248 15.56 4.88 -15.88
C ASP A 248 15.68 3.70 -14.90
N LYS A 249 16.81 2.99 -14.99
CA LYS A 249 17.12 1.88 -14.08
C LYS A 249 17.38 2.42 -12.66
N GLY A 250 16.98 1.63 -11.65
CA GLY A 250 17.25 1.94 -10.23
C GLY A 250 16.50 3.17 -9.68
N THR A 251 15.48 3.65 -10.40
CA THR A 251 14.61 4.75 -9.96
C THR A 251 13.25 4.22 -9.53
N TYR A 252 12.65 4.84 -8.52
CA TYR A 252 11.29 4.53 -8.08
C TYR A 252 10.27 5.35 -8.86
N TRP A 253 9.45 4.66 -9.64
CA TRP A 253 8.53 5.24 -10.62
C TRP A 253 7.08 5.08 -10.18
N ILE A 254 6.32 6.18 -10.21
CA ILE A 254 4.89 6.22 -9.90
C ILE A 254 4.13 6.65 -11.18
N PRO A 255 3.07 5.95 -11.61
CA PRO A 255 2.26 6.39 -12.73
C PRO A 255 1.63 7.77 -12.47
N LYS A 256 1.67 8.69 -13.44
CA LYS A 256 0.92 9.96 -13.35
C LYS A 256 -0.57 9.77 -13.59
N SER A 257 -0.92 8.80 -14.41
CA SER A 257 -2.28 8.57 -14.87
C SER A 257 -2.79 7.22 -14.42
N LYS A 258 -4.13 7.10 -14.34
CA LYS A 258 -4.85 5.85 -14.08
C LYS A 258 -4.77 4.86 -15.26
N ASN A 259 -3.92 5.09 -16.26
CA ASN A 259 -3.77 4.16 -17.39
C ASN A 259 -3.02 2.89 -16.99
N TYR A 260 -2.32 2.91 -15.84
CA TYR A 260 -1.59 1.76 -15.29
C TYR A 260 -2.17 1.31 -13.94
N ASN A 261 -3.50 1.22 -13.86
CA ASN A 261 -4.25 0.87 -12.64
C ASN A 261 -3.89 -0.47 -11.97
N ALA A 262 -3.17 -1.36 -12.66
CA ALA A 262 -2.71 -2.64 -12.12
C ALA A 262 -1.47 -2.52 -11.22
N ILE A 263 -0.78 -1.38 -11.20
CA ILE A 263 0.35 -1.14 -10.29
C ILE A 263 0.30 0.30 -9.77
N ASP A 264 0.73 0.50 -8.53
CA ASP A 264 0.87 1.84 -7.96
C ASP A 264 2.28 2.38 -8.13
N SER A 265 3.27 1.50 -8.29
CA SER A 265 4.65 1.90 -8.60
C SER A 265 5.51 0.75 -9.10
N LEU A 266 6.70 1.08 -9.64
CA LEU A 266 7.70 0.10 -10.01
C LEU A 266 9.14 0.61 -9.84
N ILE A 267 10.07 -0.33 -9.78
CA ILE A 267 11.52 -0.11 -9.94
C ILE A 267 11.98 -1.00 -11.10
N ASN A 268 12.55 -0.38 -12.12
CA ASN A 268 13.11 -1.10 -13.25
C ASN A 268 14.59 -1.42 -12.99
N ASN A 269 15.00 -2.69 -12.99
CA ASN A 269 16.41 -3.08 -12.97
C ASN A 269 16.75 -3.92 -14.21
N GLU A 270 18.02 -4.26 -14.38
CA GLU A 270 18.52 -4.87 -15.63
C GLU A 270 17.88 -6.21 -15.95
N ASN A 271 17.74 -7.08 -14.94
CA ASN A 271 17.28 -8.46 -15.12
C ASN A 271 15.92 -8.71 -14.47
N VAL A 272 15.55 -7.86 -13.49
CA VAL A 272 14.34 -8.03 -12.70
C VAL A 272 13.72 -6.68 -12.40
N SER A 273 12.43 -6.55 -12.64
CA SER A 273 11.66 -5.36 -12.28
C SER A 273 10.82 -5.65 -11.04
N LEU A 274 10.77 -4.69 -10.13
CA LEU A 274 10.03 -4.80 -8.87
C LEU A 274 8.77 -3.96 -8.99
N PHE A 275 7.61 -4.57 -8.94
CA PHE A 275 6.33 -3.87 -9.05
C PHE A 275 5.66 -3.87 -7.69
N PHE A 276 4.96 -2.79 -7.38
CA PHE A 276 4.24 -2.65 -6.12
C PHE A 276 2.78 -2.30 -6.41
N GLN A 277 1.89 -3.14 -5.93
CA GLN A 277 0.46 -2.86 -5.82
C GLN A 277 0.15 -2.65 -4.34
N ILE A 278 -0.15 -1.42 -3.96
CA ILE A 278 -0.47 -1.05 -2.60
C ILE A 278 -1.98 -1.19 -2.43
N THR A 279 -2.42 -1.96 -1.44
CA THR A 279 -3.84 -2.22 -1.25
C THR A 279 -4.24 -2.33 0.21
N VAL A 280 -5.41 -1.78 0.50
CA VAL A 280 -6.15 -1.98 1.75
C VAL A 280 -7.46 -2.75 1.52
N SER A 281 -7.78 -3.12 0.27
CA SER A 281 -9.00 -3.82 -0.17
C SER A 281 -8.70 -5.12 -0.93
N GLU A 282 -9.73 -5.95 -1.15
CA GLU A 282 -9.63 -7.23 -1.89
C GLU A 282 -9.79 -7.09 -3.40
N THR A 283 -10.26 -5.95 -3.89
CA THR A 283 -10.59 -5.77 -5.30
C THR A 283 -9.42 -5.18 -6.09
N HIS A 284 -9.05 -5.85 -7.17
CA HIS A 284 -7.94 -5.48 -8.05
C HIS A 284 -8.39 -5.27 -9.49
N ARG A 285 -7.72 -4.34 -10.19
CA ARG A 285 -8.16 -3.74 -11.46
C ARG A 285 -7.53 -4.40 -12.69
N ASP A 286 -8.24 -4.27 -13.80
CA ASP A 286 -7.89 -4.82 -15.11
C ASP A 286 -6.77 -4.01 -15.79
N ASN A 287 -5.92 -4.70 -16.58
CA ASN A 287 -4.88 -4.21 -17.53
C ASN A 287 -3.43 -4.67 -17.31
N PHE A 288 -3.15 -5.51 -16.30
CA PHE A 288 -1.78 -5.94 -16.00
C PHE A 288 -1.04 -6.60 -17.18
N HIS A 289 -1.69 -7.49 -17.92
CA HIS A 289 -1.06 -8.16 -19.07
C HIS A 289 -0.70 -7.22 -20.21
N GLN A 290 -1.43 -6.11 -20.37
CA GLN A 290 -1.08 -5.07 -21.34
C GLN A 290 0.22 -4.37 -20.92
N LEU A 291 0.34 -4.01 -19.64
CA LEU A 291 1.54 -3.39 -19.08
C LEU A 291 2.79 -4.26 -19.26
N ILE A 292 2.69 -5.59 -19.04
CA ILE A 292 3.82 -6.51 -19.26
C ILE A 292 4.26 -6.48 -20.72
N LYS A 293 3.31 -6.52 -21.66
CA LYS A 293 3.60 -6.54 -23.10
C LYS A 293 4.28 -5.25 -23.55
N GLU A 294 3.79 -4.11 -23.10
CA GLU A 294 4.32 -2.80 -23.47
C GLU A 294 5.75 -2.57 -22.91
N GLY A 295 6.04 -3.06 -21.71
CA GLY A 295 7.31 -2.75 -21.02
C GLY A 295 8.46 -3.72 -21.28
N SER A 296 8.20 -4.84 -21.97
CA SER A 296 9.22 -5.85 -22.33
C SER A 296 10.08 -6.34 -21.15
N PHE A 297 9.48 -6.52 -19.97
CA PHE A 297 10.17 -6.94 -18.76
C PHE A 297 10.57 -8.43 -18.79
N GLN A 298 11.81 -8.75 -18.40
CA GLN A 298 12.31 -10.14 -18.37
C GLN A 298 11.64 -10.97 -17.26
N HIS A 299 11.77 -10.52 -16.02
CA HIS A 299 11.12 -11.10 -14.85
C HIS A 299 10.58 -10.00 -13.94
N ILE A 300 9.42 -10.22 -13.34
CA ILE A 300 8.74 -9.27 -12.47
C ILE A 300 8.52 -9.91 -11.10
N PHE A 301 9.00 -9.23 -10.06
CA PHE A 301 8.54 -9.48 -8.69
C PHE A 301 7.44 -8.49 -8.36
N LEU A 302 6.21 -8.99 -8.27
CA LEU A 302 5.04 -8.19 -7.90
C LEU A 302 4.81 -8.31 -6.39
N TYR A 303 4.90 -7.18 -5.69
CA TYR A 303 4.67 -7.05 -4.26
C TYR A 303 3.30 -6.41 -4.00
N PHE A 304 2.41 -7.15 -3.36
CA PHE A 304 1.20 -6.62 -2.76
C PHE A 304 1.55 -6.03 -1.40
N VAL A 305 1.60 -4.70 -1.31
CA VAL A 305 1.94 -3.96 -0.10
C VAL A 305 0.67 -3.76 0.72
N VAL A 306 0.61 -4.42 1.88
CA VAL A 306 -0.61 -4.51 2.69
C VAL A 306 -0.37 -4.17 4.16
N PRO A 307 -1.42 -3.73 4.89
CA PRO A 307 -1.36 -3.55 6.32
C PRO A 307 -1.33 -4.88 7.09
N GLU A 308 -1.06 -4.80 8.40
CA GLU A 308 -0.86 -5.96 9.28
C GLU A 308 -2.08 -6.88 9.40
N ASP A 309 -3.28 -6.30 9.42
CA ASP A 309 -4.56 -7.03 9.47
C ASP A 309 -4.86 -7.82 8.18
N ARG A 310 -4.14 -7.54 7.09
CA ARG A 310 -4.33 -8.18 5.77
C ARG A 310 -3.21 -9.16 5.41
N TYR A 311 -2.02 -8.96 5.94
CA TYR A 311 -0.82 -9.71 5.53
C TYR A 311 -0.98 -11.24 5.59
N ASN A 312 -1.64 -11.76 6.61
CA ASN A 312 -1.78 -13.21 6.81
C ASN A 312 -2.85 -13.86 5.93
N SER A 313 -3.92 -13.12 5.63
CA SER A 313 -5.05 -13.61 4.84
C SER A 313 -4.88 -13.35 3.34
N PHE A 314 -4.01 -12.42 2.94
CA PHE A 314 -3.81 -12.06 1.54
C PHE A 314 -3.34 -13.26 0.70
N SER A 315 -4.10 -13.62 -0.32
CA SER A 315 -3.85 -14.78 -1.18
C SER A 315 -3.32 -14.36 -2.54
N TYR A 316 -2.97 -15.35 -3.35
CA TYR A 316 -2.53 -15.13 -4.72
C TYR A 316 -3.65 -14.54 -5.58
N GLU A 317 -3.28 -13.63 -6.49
CA GLU A 317 -4.22 -12.93 -7.36
C GLU A 317 -4.11 -13.44 -8.80
N ASN A 318 -5.15 -14.14 -9.27
CA ASN A 318 -5.17 -14.75 -10.60
C ASN A 318 -5.10 -13.73 -11.75
N ASN A 319 -5.59 -12.52 -11.53
CA ASN A 319 -5.54 -11.43 -12.52
C ASN A 319 -4.10 -11.03 -12.88
N TYR A 320 -3.12 -11.36 -12.03
CA TYR A 320 -1.71 -11.07 -12.26
C TYR A 320 -0.91 -12.31 -12.70
N GLN A 321 -1.58 -13.42 -13.02
CA GLN A 321 -0.91 -14.65 -13.42
C GLN A 321 -0.20 -14.47 -14.77
N HIS A 322 1.12 -14.67 -14.76
CA HIS A 322 1.94 -14.68 -15.95
C HIS A 322 3.23 -15.47 -15.69
N LYS A 323 3.76 -16.16 -16.71
CA LYS A 323 4.95 -17.03 -16.59
C LYS A 323 6.21 -16.34 -16.06
N ASN A 324 6.32 -15.04 -16.25
CA ASN A 324 7.47 -14.22 -15.83
C ASN A 324 7.19 -13.40 -14.55
N VAL A 325 6.09 -13.66 -13.86
CA VAL A 325 5.69 -12.88 -12.68
C VAL A 325 5.67 -13.80 -11.45
N SER A 326 6.41 -13.42 -10.43
CA SER A 326 6.29 -14.03 -9.10
C SER A 326 5.61 -13.04 -8.15
N GLN A 327 4.61 -13.50 -7.42
CA GLN A 327 3.81 -12.67 -6.52
C GLN A 327 4.27 -12.83 -5.07
N PHE A 328 4.30 -11.72 -4.34
CA PHE A 328 4.65 -11.66 -2.93
C PHE A 328 3.67 -10.75 -2.20
N CYS A 329 3.37 -11.08 -0.96
CA CYS A 329 2.74 -10.17 -0.02
C CYS A 329 3.85 -9.49 0.79
N LEU A 330 3.79 -8.16 0.92
CA LEU A 330 4.74 -7.32 1.65
C LEU A 330 4.02 -6.60 2.79
N LEU A 331 4.51 -6.79 4.02
CA LEU A 331 3.95 -6.15 5.20
C LEU A 331 4.49 -4.72 5.34
N LEU A 332 3.61 -3.72 5.25
CA LEU A 332 3.92 -2.37 5.66
C LEU A 332 3.49 -2.15 7.11
N SER A 333 4.43 -2.37 8.05
CA SER A 333 4.22 -2.11 9.47
C SER A 333 4.68 -0.69 9.83
N LEU A 334 3.72 0.19 10.09
CA LEU A 334 4.00 1.55 10.56
C LEU A 334 4.36 1.54 12.05
N LYS A 335 5.63 1.30 12.37
CA LYS A 335 6.09 1.27 13.77
C LYS A 335 6.18 2.68 14.35
N LYS A 336 5.83 2.84 15.62
CA LYS A 336 6.19 4.06 16.39
C LYS A 336 7.73 4.16 16.43
N LYS A 337 8.30 5.32 16.13
CA LYS A 337 9.72 5.55 16.41
C LYS A 337 9.86 5.48 17.94
N LYS A 338 10.81 4.66 18.43
CA LYS A 338 11.21 4.77 19.84
C LYS A 338 11.64 6.22 20.07
N LYS A 339 11.16 6.85 21.14
CA LYS A 339 11.78 8.09 21.63
C LYS A 339 13.26 7.78 21.78
N ILE A 340 14.10 8.55 21.11
CA ILE A 340 15.52 8.58 21.45
C ILE A 340 15.53 9.26 22.81
N ASP A 341 15.74 8.49 23.87
CA ASP A 341 15.96 9.04 25.20
C ASP A 341 17.13 10.00 25.07
N SER A 342 16.88 11.26 25.42
CA SER A 342 17.93 12.27 25.50
C SER A 342 19.01 11.73 26.47
N PRO A 343 20.31 11.89 26.16
CA PRO A 343 21.34 11.46 27.08
C PRO A 343 21.13 12.16 28.43
N PRO A 344 21.35 11.47 29.56
CA PRO A 344 21.19 12.08 30.86
C PRO A 344 22.11 13.30 30.93
N MET A 345 21.55 14.45 31.35
CA MET A 345 22.34 15.61 31.75
C MET A 345 23.34 15.16 32.80
N GLU A 346 24.62 15.13 32.45
CA GLU A 346 25.68 15.15 33.45
C GLU A 346 25.57 16.48 34.21
N LEU A 347 25.13 16.39 35.46
CA LEU A 347 25.29 17.47 36.42
C LEU A 347 26.78 17.58 36.73
N SER A 348 27.44 18.59 36.17
CA SER A 348 28.76 19.03 36.63
C SER A 348 28.63 19.62 38.03
N VAL A 349 29.36 19.02 38.97
CA VAL A 349 29.63 19.56 40.33
C VAL A 349 30.52 20.79 40.24
#